data_AF-A0A8T5KZE8-F1
#
_entry.id   AF-A0A8T5KZE8-F1
#
_cell.length_a   1.000
_cell.length_b   1.000
_cell.length_c   1.000
_cell.angle_alpha   90.00
_cell.angle_beta   90.00
_cell.angle_gamma   90.00
#
_symmetry.space_group_name_H-M   'P 1'
#
loop_
_entity.id
_entity.type
_entity.pdbx_description
1 polymer ?
#
loop_
_entity_poly.entity_id
_entity_poly.type
_entity_poly.pdbx_seq_one_letter_code
_entity_poly.pdbx_strand_id
1 'polypeptide(L)'
;MQKLIEAINQLKNSEVKQLVDSRIAEFKEIRKNENNSLFKELCFCLLTANYSAEGGIKIQKEVGNGFITLSEVELRDTLKSLGHRFYSARAAYITLARRHNKVLKMFMDTLGEYALREWLVKNVKGLG
;
A
#
# COMPACT_ATOMS: atom_id res chain seq x y z
N MET A 1 -6.94 14.38 26.19
CA MET A 1 -5.71 13.58 26.00
C MET A 1 -5.64 12.41 26.98
N GLN A 2 -5.82 12.64 28.29
CA GLN A 2 -5.77 11.59 29.32
C GLN A 2 -6.66 10.36 29.03
N LYS A 3 -7.94 10.58 28.72
CA LYS A 3 -8.88 9.49 28.36
C LYS A 3 -8.44 8.64 27.16
N LEU A 4 -7.75 9.23 26.18
CA LEU A 4 -7.22 8.50 25.02
C LEU A 4 -6.03 7.62 25.42
N ILE A 5 -5.13 8.14 26.25
CA ILE A 5 -3.98 7.38 26.76
C ILE A 5 -4.45 6.18 27.58
N GLU A 6 -5.45 6.38 28.43
CA GLU A 6 -6.07 5.31 29.22
C GLU A 6 -6.67 4.22 28.32
N ALA A 7 -7.46 4.59 27.30
CA ALA A 7 -8.02 3.64 26.35
C ALA A 7 -6.94 2.86 25.57
N ILE A 8 -5.86 3.52 25.13
CA ILE A 8 -4.73 2.86 24.46
C ILE A 8 -4.04 1.87 25.41
N ASN A 9 -3.84 2.25 26.67
CA ASN A 9 -3.23 1.37 27.67
C ASN A 9 -4.10 0.15 27.97
N GLN A 10 -5.42 0.28 27.96
CA GLN A 10 -6.33 -0.86 28.06
C GLN A 10 -6.20 -1.79 26.85
N LEU A 11 -6.17 -1.25 25.63
CA LEU A 11 -6.00 -2.05 24.41
C LEU A 11 -4.65 -2.80 24.39
N LYS A 12 -3.58 -2.16 24.87
CA LYS A 12 -2.25 -2.78 25.01
C LYS A 12 -2.24 -3.97 25.97
N ASN A 13 -3.21 -4.10 26.87
CA ASN A 13 -3.32 -5.23 27.80
C ASN A 13 -4.47 -6.18 27.43
N SER A 14 -4.89 -6.17 26.17
CA SER A 14 -5.98 -7.01 25.64
C SER A 14 -5.51 -7.87 24.46
N GLU A 15 -6.39 -8.72 23.93
CA GLU A 15 -6.15 -9.50 22.69
C GLU A 15 -5.80 -8.64 21.47
N VAL A 16 -6.21 -7.36 21.46
CA VAL A 16 -5.86 -6.41 20.40
C VAL A 16 -4.36 -6.24 20.27
N LYS A 17 -3.59 -6.34 21.37
CA LYS A 17 -2.12 -6.32 21.33
C LYS A 17 -1.58 -7.41 20.41
N GLN A 18 -2.10 -8.64 20.52
CA GLN A 18 -1.61 -9.77 19.73
C GLN A 18 -1.91 -9.57 18.23
N LEU A 19 -3.10 -9.05 17.91
CA LEU A 19 -3.48 -8.71 16.53
C LEU A 19 -2.56 -7.63 15.94
N VAL A 20 -2.26 -6.58 16.70
CA VAL A 20 -1.35 -5.51 16.28
C VAL A 20 0.08 -6.04 16.11
N ASP A 21 0.59 -6.81 17.07
CA ASP A 21 1.95 -7.37 16.99
C ASP A 21 2.13 -8.30 15.80
N SER A 22 1.13 -9.15 15.50
CA SER A 22 1.12 -10.00 14.31
C SER A 22 1.16 -9.16 13.04
N ARG A 23 0.33 -8.11 12.94
CA ARG A 23 0.32 -7.23 11.78
C ARG A 23 1.64 -6.47 11.60
N ILE A 24 2.27 -6.03 12.69
CA ILE A 24 3.59 -5.40 12.65
C ILE A 24 4.66 -6.39 12.16
N ALA A 25 4.59 -7.66 12.57
CA ALA A 25 5.51 -8.69 12.07
C ALA A 25 5.36 -8.91 10.56
N GLU A 26 4.13 -8.96 10.05
CA GLU A 26 3.86 -9.07 8.62
C GLU A 26 4.48 -7.91 7.82
N PHE A 27 4.37 -6.67 8.30
CA PHE A 27 5.00 -5.52 7.66
C PHE A 27 6.54 -5.61 7.64
N LYS A 28 7.14 -6.15 8.71
CA LYS A 28 8.59 -6.39 8.76
C LYS A 28 9.04 -7.44 7.76
N GLU A 29 8.26 -8.49 7.53
CA GLU A 29 8.56 -9.48 6.50
C GLU A 29 8.43 -8.90 5.09
N ILE A 30 7.41 -8.09 4.83
CA ILE A 30 7.25 -7.42 3.54
C ILE A 30 8.48 -6.56 3.18
N ARG A 31 9.08 -5.87 4.16
CA ARG A 31 10.29 -5.06 3.95
C ARG A 31 11.48 -5.88 3.41
N LYS A 32 11.54 -7.17 3.71
CA LYS A 32 12.59 -8.07 3.24
C LYS A 32 12.37 -8.56 1.81
N ASN A 33 11.17 -8.38 1.26
CA ASN A 33 10.82 -8.87 -0.06
C ASN A 33 11.42 -8.03 -1.19
N GLU A 34 11.38 -8.62 -2.38
CA GLU A 34 11.79 -8.01 -3.63
C GLU A 34 10.87 -6.87 -4.11
N ASN A 35 11.38 -6.09 -5.06
CA ASN A 35 10.71 -4.96 -5.69
C ASN A 35 9.22 -5.21 -6.03
N ASN A 36 8.89 -6.34 -6.66
CA ASN A 36 7.51 -6.63 -7.07
C ASN A 36 6.54 -6.74 -5.89
N SER A 37 6.98 -7.27 -4.75
CA SER A 37 6.14 -7.35 -3.55
C SER A 37 5.94 -5.97 -2.93
N LEU A 38 7.01 -5.15 -2.85
CA LEU A 38 6.93 -3.77 -2.39
C LEU A 38 6.04 -2.92 -3.31
N PHE A 39 6.09 -3.15 -4.61
CA PHE A 39 5.26 -2.45 -5.58
C PHE A 39 3.77 -2.76 -5.41
N LYS A 40 3.41 -3.99 -5.05
CA LYS A 40 2.01 -4.34 -4.73
C LYS A 40 1.50 -3.61 -3.50
N GLU A 41 2.33 -3.40 -2.48
CA GLU A 41 1.98 -2.57 -1.32
C GLU A 41 1.83 -1.09 -1.71
N LEU A 42 2.71 -0.58 -2.56
CA LEU A 42 2.56 0.77 -3.10
C LEU A 42 1.22 0.92 -3.84
N CYS A 43 0.82 -0.08 -4.64
CA CYS A 43 -0.47 -0.10 -5.32
C CYS A 43 -1.64 -0.15 -4.32
N PHE A 44 -1.54 -0.93 -3.25
CA PHE A 44 -2.52 -0.96 -2.17
C PHE A 44 -2.71 0.43 -1.54
N CYS A 45 -1.62 1.14 -1.23
CA CYS A 45 -1.67 2.52 -0.71
C CYS A 45 -2.32 3.49 -1.72
N LEU A 46 -1.99 3.38 -3.00
CA LEU A 46 -2.59 4.21 -4.05
C LEU A 46 -4.10 3.98 -4.17
N LEU A 47 -4.58 2.74 -4.00
CA LEU A 47 -6.00 2.39 -4.05
C LEU A 47 -6.76 2.89 -2.82
N THR A 48 -6.17 2.73 -1.63
CA THR A 48 -6.83 3.04 -0.35
C THR A 48 -7.00 4.53 -0.06
N ALA A 49 -6.34 5.41 -0.83
CA ALA A 49 -6.59 6.85 -0.76
C ALA A 49 -8.07 7.16 -1.05
N ASN A 50 -8.80 7.56 0.00
CA ASN A 50 -10.25 7.76 0.02
C ASN A 50 -11.06 6.50 -0.38
N TYR A 51 -10.60 5.33 0.06
CA TYR A 51 -11.26 4.04 -0.11
C TYR A 51 -11.04 3.15 1.13
N SER A 52 -11.83 2.08 1.31
CA SER A 52 -11.70 1.23 2.50
C SER A 52 -10.46 0.34 2.43
N ALA A 53 -9.84 0.08 3.59
CA ALA A 53 -8.74 -0.88 3.68
C ALA A 53 -9.17 -2.28 3.22
N GLU A 54 -10.36 -2.73 3.64
CA GLU A 54 -10.94 -4.02 3.22
C GLU A 54 -11.07 -4.12 1.69
N GLY A 55 -11.60 -3.08 1.04
CA GLY A 55 -11.70 -3.04 -0.42
C GLY A 55 -10.33 -3.06 -1.09
N GLY A 56 -9.36 -2.33 -0.55
CA GLY A 56 -7.96 -2.37 -0.99
C GLY A 56 -7.36 -3.77 -0.90
N ILE A 57 -7.55 -4.47 0.24
CA ILE A 57 -7.04 -5.84 0.46
C ILE A 57 -7.68 -6.81 -0.53
N LYS A 58 -9.01 -6.70 -0.74
CA LYS A 58 -9.71 -7.51 -1.74
C LYS A 58 -9.12 -7.31 -3.13
N ILE A 59 -8.99 -6.06 -3.57
CA ILE A 59 -8.42 -5.74 -4.89
C ILE A 59 -6.97 -6.24 -4.99
N GLN A 60 -6.17 -6.04 -3.95
CA GLN A 60 -4.78 -6.47 -3.95
C GLN A 60 -4.63 -7.99 -4.13
N LYS A 61 -5.51 -8.76 -3.48
CA LYS A 61 -5.59 -10.22 -3.61
C LYS A 61 -6.01 -10.66 -5.02
N GLU A 62 -7.07 -10.06 -5.56
CA GLU A 62 -7.62 -10.43 -6.88
C GLU A 62 -6.70 -10.01 -8.03
N VAL A 63 -6.08 -8.82 -7.95
CA VAL A 63 -5.23 -8.31 -9.02
C VAL A 63 -3.82 -8.90 -8.96
N GLY A 64 -3.20 -8.98 -7.78
CA GLY A 64 -1.88 -9.60 -7.58
C GLY A 64 -0.80 -9.06 -8.52
N ASN A 65 -0.21 -9.93 -9.35
CA ASN A 65 0.80 -9.54 -10.34
C ASN A 65 0.23 -8.67 -11.48
N GLY A 66 -1.09 -8.60 -11.63
CA GLY A 66 -1.77 -7.75 -12.61
C GLY A 66 -1.44 -6.26 -12.44
N PHE A 67 -1.07 -5.80 -11.24
CA PHE A 67 -0.58 -4.42 -11.06
C PHE A 67 0.68 -4.13 -11.88
N ILE A 68 1.47 -5.15 -12.18
CA ILE A 68 2.71 -5.05 -12.95
C ILE A 68 2.47 -5.37 -14.42
N THR A 69 1.64 -6.38 -14.72
CA THR A 69 1.54 -6.97 -16.06
C THR A 69 0.38 -6.46 -16.91
N LEU A 70 -0.77 -6.11 -16.32
CA LEU A 70 -1.94 -5.67 -17.08
C LEU A 70 -1.68 -4.33 -17.77
N SER A 71 -2.20 -4.12 -18.97
CA SER A 71 -2.26 -2.78 -19.56
C SER A 71 -3.08 -1.82 -18.68
N GLU A 72 -2.95 -0.51 -18.90
CA GLU A 72 -3.74 0.48 -18.17
C GLU A 72 -5.25 0.25 -18.35
N VAL A 73 -5.67 -0.12 -19.56
CA VAL A 73 -7.07 -0.40 -19.91
C VAL A 73 -7.59 -1.62 -19.16
N GLU A 74 -6.83 -2.73 -19.17
CA GLU A 74 -7.22 -3.95 -18.46
C GLU A 74 -7.25 -3.74 -16.95
N LEU A 75 -6.26 -3.01 -16.40
CA LEU A 75 -6.24 -2.69 -14.98
C LEU A 75 -7.43 -1.80 -14.60
N ARG A 76 -7.75 -0.79 -15.41
CA ARG A 76 -8.93 0.07 -15.21
C ARG A 76 -10.20 -0.76 -15.14
N ASP A 77 -10.40 -1.66 -16.10
CA ASP A 77 -11.63 -2.43 -16.19
C ASP A 77 -11.73 -3.45 -15.05
N THR A 78 -10.60 -4.03 -14.64
CA THR A 78 -10.49 -4.88 -13.44
C THR A 78 -10.82 -4.10 -12.16
N LEU A 79 -10.27 -2.90 -11.98
CA LEU A 79 -10.59 -2.06 -10.81
C LEU A 79 -12.08 -1.67 -10.77
N LYS A 80 -12.67 -1.42 -11.95
CA LYS A 80 -14.10 -1.11 -12.08
C LYS A 80 -14.96 -2.31 -11.68
N SER A 81 -14.65 -3.51 -12.18
CA SER A 81 -15.40 -4.73 -11.85
C SER A 81 -15.31 -5.10 -10.37
N LEU A 82 -14.18 -4.77 -9.73
CA LEU A 82 -13.97 -4.98 -8.30
C LEU A 82 -14.58 -3.88 -7.40
N GLY A 83 -15.24 -2.88 -7.99
CA GLY A 83 -16.02 -1.87 -7.25
C GLY A 83 -15.22 -0.64 -6.78
N HIS A 84 -14.04 -0.38 -7.36
CA HIS A 84 -13.26 0.79 -7.00
C HIS A 84 -13.83 2.07 -7.64
N ARG A 85 -14.37 3.00 -6.85
CA ARG A 85 -15.06 4.21 -7.35
C ARG A 85 -14.22 5.14 -8.26
N PHE A 86 -12.91 5.15 -8.10
CA PHE A 86 -11.97 5.93 -8.94
C PHE A 86 -11.09 5.05 -9.84
N TYR A 87 -11.66 3.96 -10.38
CA TYR A 87 -10.95 2.96 -11.17
C TYR A 87 -10.04 3.55 -12.27
N SER A 88 -10.50 4.58 -13.00
CA SER A 88 -9.72 5.19 -14.08
C SER A 88 -8.48 5.93 -13.58
N ALA A 89 -8.62 6.79 -12.57
CA ALA A 89 -7.50 7.54 -12.03
C ALA A 89 -6.48 6.61 -11.35
N ARG A 90 -6.95 5.59 -10.60
CA ARG A 90 -6.06 4.65 -9.92
C ARG A 90 -5.30 3.76 -10.89
N ALA A 91 -5.92 3.29 -11.97
CA ALA A 91 -5.22 2.53 -13.01
C ALA A 91 -4.10 3.36 -13.66
N ALA A 92 -4.36 4.62 -13.98
CA ALA A 92 -3.35 5.53 -14.52
C ALA A 92 -2.19 5.76 -13.53
N TYR A 93 -2.49 6.00 -12.24
CA TYR A 93 -1.45 6.19 -11.22
C TYR A 93 -0.58 4.96 -11.02
N ILE A 94 -1.19 3.78 -10.92
CA ILE A 94 -0.46 2.51 -10.80
C ILE A 94 0.42 2.28 -12.03
N THR A 95 -0.11 2.50 -13.23
CA THR A 95 0.64 2.32 -14.48
C THR A 95 1.86 3.25 -14.53
N LEU A 96 1.68 4.53 -14.19
CA LEU A 96 2.78 5.50 -14.11
C LEU A 96 3.82 5.11 -13.06
N ALA A 97 3.39 4.59 -11.91
CA ALA A 97 4.27 4.19 -10.82
C ALA A 97 5.20 3.01 -11.19
N ARG A 98 4.86 2.19 -12.20
CA ARG A 98 5.68 1.04 -12.63
C ARG A 98 7.12 1.41 -12.98
N ARG A 99 7.36 2.64 -13.46
CA ARG A 99 8.70 3.16 -13.77
C ARG A 99 9.64 3.14 -12.56
N HIS A 100 9.10 3.11 -11.35
CA HIS A 100 9.84 3.09 -10.09
C HIS A 100 9.99 1.70 -9.49
N ASN A 101 9.33 0.66 -10.03
CA ASN A 101 9.30 -0.67 -9.43
C ASN A 101 10.72 -1.21 -9.16
N LYS A 102 11.65 -1.08 -10.11
CA LYS A 102 13.01 -1.62 -10.00
C LYS A 102 13.88 -0.97 -8.91
N VAL A 103 13.51 0.21 -8.41
CA VAL A 103 14.32 0.99 -7.46
C VAL A 103 13.75 0.99 -6.04
N LEU A 104 12.54 0.46 -5.83
CA LEU A 104 11.86 0.52 -4.53
C LEU A 104 12.65 -0.16 -3.42
N LYS A 105 13.15 -1.36 -3.66
CA LYS A 105 13.92 -2.14 -2.67
C LYS A 105 15.21 -1.41 -2.30
N MET A 106 15.95 -0.95 -3.31
CA MET A 106 17.17 -0.16 -3.10
C MET A 106 16.88 1.07 -2.24
N PHE A 107 15.82 1.84 -2.53
CA PHE A 107 15.48 3.02 -1.74
C PHE A 107 15.00 2.69 -0.32
N MET A 108 14.24 1.61 -0.14
CA MET A 108 13.82 1.13 1.20
C MET A 108 15.00 0.75 2.10
N ASP A 109 16.11 0.29 1.50
CA ASP A 109 17.30 -0.15 2.21
C ASP A 109 18.34 0.97 2.41
N THR A 110 18.37 1.95 1.51
CA THR A 110 19.42 2.99 1.48
C THR A 110 18.96 4.35 1.98
N LEU A 111 17.69 4.71 1.81
CA LEU A 111 17.15 5.98 2.24
C LEU A 111 16.59 5.88 3.67
N GLY A 112 16.81 6.92 4.47
CA GLY A 112 16.06 7.10 5.72
C GLY A 112 14.58 7.35 5.44
N GLU A 113 13.71 7.01 6.41
CA GLU A 113 12.25 7.04 6.25
C GLU A 113 11.72 8.42 5.78
N TYR A 114 12.28 9.51 6.32
CA TYR A 114 11.91 10.88 5.92
C TYR A 114 12.26 11.18 4.46
N ALA A 115 13.48 10.87 4.05
CA ALA A 115 13.95 11.10 2.68
C ALA A 115 13.19 10.21 1.68
N LEU A 116 12.90 8.97 2.04
CA LEU A 116 12.08 8.08 1.23
C LEU A 116 10.66 8.62 1.06
N ARG A 117 10.04 9.11 2.14
CA ARG A 117 8.71 9.72 2.09
C ARG A 117 8.69 10.93 1.15
N GLU A 118 9.65 11.84 1.28
CA GLU A 118 9.76 13.01 0.39
C GLU A 118 9.94 12.61 -1.07
N TRP A 119 10.77 11.59 -1.33
CA TRP A 119 10.94 11.07 -2.68
C TRP A 119 9.64 10.48 -3.22
N LEU A 120 8.91 9.69 -2.43
CA LEU A 120 7.65 9.08 -2.82
C LEU A 120 6.60 10.13 -3.19
N VAL A 121 6.40 11.15 -2.35
CA VAL A 121 5.46 12.25 -2.60
C VAL A 121 5.81 13.01 -3.89
N LYS A 122 7.09 13.26 -4.12
CA LYS A 122 7.55 14.01 -5.31
C LYS A 122 7.45 13.20 -6.60
N ASN A 123 7.62 11.88 -6.55
CA ASN A 123 7.83 11.06 -7.74
C ASN A 123 6.67 10.11 -8.08
N VAL A 124 5.83 9.74 -7.10
CA VAL A 124 4.71 8.81 -7.28
C VAL A 124 3.40 9.57 -7.30
N LYS A 125 2.84 9.77 -8.50
CA LYS A 125 1.56 10.46 -8.67
C LYS A 125 0.44 9.71 -7.93
N GLY A 126 -0.35 10.44 -7.16
CA GLY A 126 -1.46 9.89 -6.38
C GLY A 126 -1.10 9.43 -4.98
N LEU A 127 0.18 9.56 -4.59
CA LEU A 127 0.67 9.39 -3.22
C LEU A 127 1.08 10.75 -2.67
N GLY A 128 0.64 11.06 -1.45
CA GLY A 128 0.85 12.35 -0.78
C GLY A 128 1.38 12.19 0.63
#